data_AF-A0A524PWG5-F1
#
_entry.id   AF-A0A524PWG5-F1
#
_cell.length_a   1.000
_cell.length_b   1.000
_cell.length_c   1.000
_cell.angle_alpha   90.00
_cell.angle_beta   90.00
_cell.angle_gamma   90.00
#
_symmetry.space_group_name_H-M   'P 1'
#
loop_
_entity.id
_entity.type
_entity.pdbx_description
1 polymer ?
#
loop_
_entity_poly.entity_id
_entity_poly.type
_entity_poly.pdbx_seq_one_letter_code
_entity_poly.pdbx_strand_id
1 'polypeptide(L)'
;MYRLIIESLLGLRLEKETLHMEPCLHSDWDSFKVHYRYRNTVYHITVIKIFEGSGETGLTIDGKQQQGSSLPLVDDREEHSVEVRIRDK
;
A
#
# COMPACT_ATOMS: atom_id res chain seq x y z
N MET A 1 4.50 19.70 3.71
CA MET A 1 4.25 19.89 2.27
C MET A 1 4.75 18.68 1.46
N TYR A 2 4.44 17.44 1.88
CA TYR A 2 4.86 16.18 1.21
C TYR A 2 3.73 15.14 1.08
N ARG A 3 2.53 15.44 1.60
CA ARG A 3 1.41 14.49 1.71
C ARG A 3 0.64 14.34 0.38
N LEU A 4 0.50 15.43 -0.35
CA LEU A 4 -0.32 15.48 -1.58
C LEU A 4 0.20 14.59 -2.72
N ILE A 5 1.52 14.48 -2.87
CA ILE A 5 2.11 13.69 -3.96
C ILE A 5 1.82 12.19 -3.73
N ILE A 6 1.81 11.75 -2.48
CA ILE A 6 1.53 10.35 -2.13
C ILE A 6 0.03 10.03 -2.28
N GLU A 7 -0.84 10.98 -1.96
CA GLU A 7 -2.29 10.80 -2.06
C GLU A 7 -2.79 10.73 -3.51
N SER A 8 -2.27 11.57 -4.41
CA SER A 8 -2.75 11.63 -5.80
C SER A 8 -1.98 10.73 -6.77
N LEU A 9 -0.70 10.48 -6.53
CA LEU A 9 0.13 9.68 -7.44
C LEU A 9 0.07 8.18 -7.13
N LEU A 10 -0.07 7.83 -5.84
CA LEU A 10 -0.06 6.44 -5.37
C LEU A 10 -1.42 6.01 -4.81
N GLY A 11 -2.39 6.92 -4.72
CA GLY A 11 -3.73 6.65 -4.20
C GLY A 11 -3.78 6.23 -2.73
N LEU A 12 -2.73 6.54 -1.96
CA LEU A 12 -2.67 6.25 -0.53
C LEU A 12 -3.36 7.38 0.24
N ARG A 13 -4.58 7.14 0.74
CA ARG A 13 -5.36 8.10 1.52
C ARG A 13 -5.32 7.75 3.00
N LEU A 14 -4.72 8.62 3.82
CA LEU A 14 -4.76 8.46 5.27
C LEU A 14 -5.99 9.16 5.85
N GLU A 15 -6.98 8.38 6.28
CA GLU A 15 -8.17 8.86 6.98
C GLU A 15 -8.08 8.54 8.48
N LYS A 16 -7.88 9.58 9.30
CA LYS A 16 -7.64 9.51 10.76
C LYS A 16 -6.44 8.64 11.13
N GLU A 17 -6.68 7.33 11.22
CA GLU A 17 -5.77 6.28 11.66
C GLU A 17 -5.81 5.08 10.71
N THR A 18 -6.54 5.17 9.61
CA THR A 18 -6.68 4.12 8.60
C THR A 18 -6.08 4.61 7.30
N LEU A 19 -5.07 3.91 6.81
CA LEU A 19 -4.51 4.09 5.48
C LEU A 19 -5.32 3.29 4.47
N HIS A 20 -6.07 4.00 3.64
CA HIS A 20 -6.72 3.48 2.46
C HIS A 20 -5.74 3.48 1.30
N MET A 21 -5.68 2.37 0.57
CA MET A 21 -4.78 2.15 -0.54
C MET A 21 -5.63 1.97 -1.79
N GLU A 22 -5.76 3.00 -2.60
CA GLU A 22 -6.40 2.95 -3.91
C GLU A 22 -5.34 3.15 -5.00
N PRO A 23 -4.38 2.21 -5.14
CA PRO A 23 -3.21 2.42 -5.99
C PRO A 23 -3.60 2.62 -7.45
N CYS A 24 -3.46 3.86 -7.93
CA CYS A 24 -3.49 4.18 -9.35
C CYS A 24 -2.08 3.95 -9.93
N LEU A 25 -1.74 2.69 -10.23
CA LEU A 25 -0.52 2.44 -11.01
C LEU A 25 -0.73 2.86 -12.46
N HIS A 26 0.21 3.64 -12.96
CA HIS A 26 0.32 3.85 -14.40
C HIS A 26 0.74 2.53 -15.06
N SER A 27 0.36 2.36 -16.33
CA SER A 27 0.57 1.08 -17.02
C SER A 27 2.06 0.71 -17.17
N ASP A 28 2.96 1.71 -17.15
CA ASP A 28 4.42 1.57 -17.22
C ASP A 28 5.10 1.02 -15.95
N TRP A 29 4.41 0.87 -14.82
CA TRP A 29 5.04 0.44 -13.56
C TRP A 29 4.68 -1.01 -13.21
N ASP A 30 5.66 -1.90 -13.22
CA ASP A 30 5.51 -3.30 -12.78
C ASP A 30 5.41 -3.43 -11.24
N SER A 31 6.18 -2.62 -10.51
CA SER A 31 6.11 -2.56 -9.05
C SER A 31 6.79 -1.31 -8.52
N PHE A 32 6.43 -0.89 -7.31
CA PHE A 32 7.14 0.16 -6.59
C PHE A 32 7.15 -0.11 -5.09
N LYS A 33 8.08 0.52 -4.39
CA LYS A 33 8.18 0.47 -2.93
C LYS A 33 8.14 1.87 -2.34
N VAL A 34 7.33 2.03 -1.30
CA VAL A 34 7.16 3.27 -0.53
C VAL A 34 7.47 2.98 0.92
N HIS A 35 8.34 3.78 1.52
CA HIS A 35 8.57 3.77 2.96
C HIS A 35 7.76 4.91 3.58
N TYR A 36 6.70 4.55 4.28
CA TYR A 36 5.81 5.51 4.93
C TYR A 36 6.01 5.45 6.44
N ARG A 37 6.44 6.55 7.06
CA ARG A 37 6.59 6.61 8.51
C ARG A 37 5.35 7.23 9.15
N TYR A 38 4.58 6.43 9.86
CA TYR A 38 3.49 6.90 10.69
C TYR A 38 4.01 7.11 12.12
N ARG A 39 4.18 8.37 12.52
CA ARG A 39 4.74 8.73 13.84
C ARG A 39 6.11 8.08 14.09
N ASN A 40 6.19 7.05 14.93
CA ASN A 40 7.42 6.28 15.20
C ASN A 40 7.46 4.89 14.55
N THR A 41 6.38 4.49 13.88
CA THR A 41 6.26 3.21 13.19
C THR A 41 6.57 3.39 11.70
N VAL A 42 7.32 2.46 11.12
CA VAL A 42 7.67 2.48 9.69
C VAL A 42 6.87 1.43 8.94
N TYR A 43 6.24 1.84 7.85
CA TYR A 43 5.48 0.97 6.96
C TYR A 43 6.21 0.84 5.63
N HIS A 44 6.58 -0.38 5.28
CA HIS A 44 7.20 -0.74 4.02
C HIS A 44 6.12 -1.23 3.06
N ILE A 45 5.58 -0.31 2.26
CA ILE A 45 4.50 -0.60 1.32
C ILE A 45 5.11 -0.95 -0.03
N THR A 46 4.94 -2.20 -0.46
CA THR A 46 5.36 -2.71 -1.76
C THR A 46 4.12 -2.98 -2.58
N VAL A 47 3.97 -2.28 -3.70
CA VAL A 47 2.85 -2.49 -4.62
C VAL A 47 3.39 -3.19 -5.85
N ILE A 48 2.75 -4.30 -6.20
CA ILE A 48 3.14 -5.20 -7.28
C ILE A 48 1.97 -5.28 -8.24
N LYS A 49 2.22 -4.94 -9.50
CA LYS A 49 1.29 -5.14 -10.60
C LYS A 49 1.35 -6.62 -10.99
N ILE A 50 0.19 -7.27 -10.99
CA ILE A 50 0.05 -8.66 -11.46
C ILE A 50 -0.68 -8.66 -12.81
N PHE A 51 -0.12 -9.40 -13.77
CA PHE A 51 -0.72 -9.58 -15.09
C PHE A 51 -1.81 -10.66 -15.05
N GLU A 52 -2.72 -10.65 -16.04
CA GLU A 52 -3.73 -11.70 -16.20
C GLU A 52 -3.06 -13.09 -16.23
N GLY A 53 -3.49 -13.96 -15.31
CA GLY A 53 -2.99 -15.34 -15.18
C GLY A 53 -1.86 -15.58 -14.17
N SER A 54 -1.26 -14.52 -13.58
CA SER A 54 -0.10 -14.65 -12.66
C SER A 54 -0.44 -14.50 -11.17
N GLY A 55 -1.70 -14.24 -10.78
CA GLY A 55 -2.07 -14.18 -9.37
C GLY A 55 -3.44 -13.61 -9.07
N GLU A 56 -3.80 -13.69 -7.80
CA GLU A 56 -5.00 -13.08 -7.22
C GLU A 56 -4.66 -11.69 -6.64
N THR A 57 -5.56 -10.75 -6.85
CA THR A 57 -5.47 -9.43 -6.21
C THR A 57 -5.65 -9.58 -4.71
N GLY A 58 -4.77 -8.97 -3.93
CA GLY A 58 -4.83 -9.11 -2.48
C GLY A 58 -3.88 -8.17 -1.76
N LEU A 59 -4.25 -7.85 -0.52
CA LEU A 59 -3.44 -7.08 0.40
C LEU A 59 -2.85 -8.04 1.42
N THR A 60 -1.56 -7.93 1.71
CA THR A 60 -0.86 -8.70 2.73
C THR A 60 -0.16 -7.74 3.66
N ILE A 61 -0.37 -7.86 4.97
CA ILE A 61 0.19 -6.99 6.00
C ILE A 61 0.90 -7.88 7.02
N ASP A 62 2.21 -7.73 7.15
CA ASP A 62 3.07 -8.57 8.01
C ASP A 62 2.82 -10.07 7.81
N GLY A 63 2.65 -10.48 6.54
CA GLY A 63 2.34 -11.86 6.17
C GLY A 63 0.88 -12.30 6.36
N LYS A 64 0.00 -11.43 6.87
CA LYS A 64 -1.44 -11.70 6.99
C LYS A 64 -2.19 -11.19 5.77
N GLN A 65 -2.86 -12.08 5.04
CA GLN A 65 -3.76 -11.66 3.97
C GLN A 65 -4.97 -10.91 4.55
N GLN A 66 -5.22 -9.73 4.03
CA GLN A 66 -6.34 -8.87 4.38
C GLN A 66 -7.26 -8.71 3.17
N GLN A 67 -8.56 -8.82 3.41
CA GLN A 67 -9.56 -8.53 2.40
C GLN A 67 -9.83 -7.02 2.38
N GLY A 68 -9.66 -6.41 1.21
CA GLY A 68 -9.84 -4.97 1.01
C GLY A 68 -8.52 -4.21 0.94
N SER A 69 -8.63 -2.89 0.87
CA SER A 69 -7.50 -1.99 0.62
C SER A 69 -7.21 -1.03 1.75
N SER A 70 -7.71 -1.30 2.96
CA SER A 70 -7.57 -0.44 4.13
C SER A 70 -6.72 -1.10 5.21
N LEU A 71 -5.78 -0.34 5.75
CA LEU A 71 -4.84 -0.74 6.79
C LEU A 71 -4.96 0.23 7.98
N PRO A 72 -5.34 -0.23 9.19
CA PRO A 72 -5.19 0.58 10.39
C PRO A 72 -3.70 0.82 10.69
N LEU A 73 -3.30 2.07 10.79
CA LEU A 73 -1.97 2.48 11.21
C LEU A 73 -1.90 2.49 12.73
N VAL A 74 -0.97 1.73 13.27
CA VAL A 74 -0.74 1.56 14.70
C VAL A 74 0.65 2.12 15.04
N ASP A 75 0.73 2.94 16.08
CA ASP A 75 2.00 3.47 16.58
C ASP A 75 2.66 2.48 17.56
N ASP A 76 2.97 1.26 17.09
CA ASP A 76 3.65 0.24 17.91
C ASP A 76 5.19 0.39 17.93
N ARG A 77 5.73 1.29 17.09
CA ARG A 77 7.18 1.49 16.85
C ARG A 77 7.88 0.30 16.19
N GLU A 78 7.11 -0.64 15.67
CA GLU A 78 7.62 -1.75 14.86
C GLU A 78 7.64 -1.41 13.37
N GLU A 79 8.36 -2.21 12.59
CA GLU A 79 8.36 -2.11 11.14
C GLU A 79 7.27 -3.03 10.58
N HIS A 80 6.34 -2.48 9.82
CA HIS A 80 5.26 -3.22 9.19
C HIS A 80 5.49 -3.38 7.70
N SER A 81 5.47 -4.63 7.22
CA SER A 81 5.61 -4.92 5.79
C SER A 81 4.26 -5.08 5.13
N VAL A 82 3.95 -4.22 4.15
CA VAL A 82 2.69 -4.22 3.42
C VAL A 82 2.96 -4.59 1.97
N GLU A 83 2.36 -5.67 1.48
CA GLU A 83 2.39 -6.09 0.08
C GLU A 83 1.00 -5.92 -0.54
N VAL A 84 0.91 -5.16 -1.61
CA VAL A 84 -0.34 -4.94 -2.35
C VAL A 84 -0.18 -5.53 -3.74
N ARG A 85 -1.04 -6.47 -4.10
CA ARG A 85 -1.09 -7.06 -5.44
C ARG A 85 -2.33 -6.58 -6.15
N ILE A 86 -2.14 -5.81 -7.22
CA ILE A 86 -3.25 -5.29 -8.02
C ILE A 86 -3.19 -5.79 -9.45
N ARG A 87 -4.37 -6.05 -10.01
CA ARG A 87 -4.53 -6.39 -11.42
C ARG A 87 -4.82 -5.12 -12.19
N ASP A 88 -4.14 -4.95 -13.32
CA ASP A 88 -4.48 -3.90 -14.30
C ASP A 88 -5.90 -4.14 -14.81
N LYS A 89 -6.72 -3.09 -14.89
CA LYS A 89 -8.09 -3.19 -15.36
C LYS A 89 -8.23 -2.69 -16.79
#